data_AF-A0A0D3IMP7-F1
#
_entry.id   AF-A0A0D3IMP7-F1
#
_cell.length_a   1.000
_cell.length_b   1.000
_cell.length_c   1.000
_cell.angle_alpha   90.00
_cell.angle_beta   90.00
_cell.angle_gamma   90.00
#
_symmetry.space_group_name_H-M   'P 1'
#
loop_
_entity.id
_entity.type
_entity.pdbx_description
1 polymer ?
#
loop_
_entity_poly.entity_id
_entity_poly.type
_entity_poly.pdbx_seq_one_letter_code
_entity_poly.pdbx_strand_id
1 'polypeptide(L)'
;MAATTRFLVAGDTGGDLARLFARVGAVNAKHGPFAFLLCVGDFLGAADASAAALAPYLSGDAAVPLPTYVLASRPGEPDPALAAAGPGGELAPQLFYLGSAGVAELSGLRVAYLSGGGGGCS
;
A
#
# COMPACT_ATOMS: atom_id res chain seq x y z
N MET A 1 10.97 -5.36 27.17
CA MET A 1 10.79 -3.93 26.88
C MET A 1 9.79 -3.83 25.74
N ALA A 2 8.60 -3.24 25.97
CA ALA A 2 7.63 -3.04 24.90
C ALA A 2 8.11 -1.86 24.04
N ALA A 3 8.76 -2.15 22.92
CA ALA A 3 9.16 -1.14 21.95
C ALA A 3 7.89 -0.50 21.36
N THR A 4 7.81 0.83 21.38
CA THR A 4 6.68 1.56 20.79
C THR A 4 6.80 1.50 19.27
N THR A 5 6.03 0.62 18.63
CA THR A 5 5.96 0.54 17.17
C THR A 5 5.23 1.78 16.63
N ARG A 6 5.94 2.62 15.88
CA ARG A 6 5.36 3.74 15.15
C ARG A 6 5.13 3.33 13.70
N PHE A 7 3.94 3.55 13.18
CA PHE A 7 3.61 3.30 11.77
C PHE A 7 2.89 4.52 11.19
N LEU A 8 2.90 4.61 9.87
CA LEU A 8 2.19 5.66 9.15
C LEU A 8 0.96 5.07 8.47
N VAL A 9 -0.07 5.90 8.30
CA VAL A 9 -1.27 5.54 7.55
C VAL A 9 -1.51 6.64 6.52
N ALA A 10 -1.69 6.23 5.27
CA ALA A 10 -2.08 7.08 4.16
C ALA A 10 -3.48 6.70 3.69
N GLY A 11 -4.28 7.72 3.41
CA GLY A 11 -5.61 7.56 2.83
C GLY A 11 -5.55 7.46 1.31
N ASP A 12 -6.60 7.97 0.67
CA ASP A 12 -6.67 8.18 -0.77
C ASP A 12 -5.53 9.10 -1.27
N THR A 13 -4.76 8.59 -2.23
CA THR A 13 -3.65 9.32 -2.88
C THR A 13 -3.95 9.66 -4.34
N GLY A 14 -5.08 9.19 -4.89
CA GLY A 14 -5.51 9.50 -6.25
C GLY A 14 -4.51 9.08 -7.33
N GLY A 15 -3.64 8.11 -7.06
CA GLY A 15 -2.61 7.63 -7.99
C GLY A 15 -1.27 8.38 -7.98
N ASP A 16 -1.07 9.39 -7.12
CA ASP A 16 0.19 10.13 -7.05
C ASP A 16 1.16 9.53 -6.01
N LEU A 17 1.74 8.37 -6.37
CA LEU A 17 2.67 7.61 -5.53
C LEU A 17 3.94 8.40 -5.22
N ALA A 18 4.47 9.13 -6.20
CA ALA A 18 5.69 9.92 -6.05
C ALA A 18 5.54 10.97 -4.95
N ARG A 19 4.43 11.71 -4.95
CA ARG A 19 4.15 12.72 -3.91
C ARG A 19 3.93 12.09 -2.54
N LEU A 20 3.25 10.94 -2.48
CA LEU A 20 3.08 10.21 -1.23
C LEU A 20 4.44 9.82 -0.64
N PHE A 21 5.28 9.13 -1.40
CA PHE A 21 6.56 8.64 -0.89
C PHE A 21 7.53 9.77 -0.59
N ALA A 22 7.52 10.86 -1.34
CA ALA A 22 8.29 12.07 -0.99
C ALA A 22 7.86 12.62 0.38
N ARG A 23 6.55 12.72 0.65
CA ARG A 23 6.03 13.18 1.93
C ARG A 23 6.35 12.20 3.06
N VAL A 24 6.17 10.91 2.82
CA VAL A 24 6.48 9.85 3.79
C VAL A 24 7.97 9.83 4.13
N GLY A 25 8.85 9.97 3.13
CA GLY A 25 10.29 10.09 3.34
C GLY A 25 10.65 11.29 4.20
N ALA A 26 10.07 12.47 3.93
CA ALA A 26 10.29 13.67 4.74
C ALA A 26 9.78 13.51 6.19
N VAL A 27 8.64 12.86 6.38
CA VAL A 27 8.09 12.57 7.72
C VAL A 27 8.94 11.54 8.45
N ASN A 28 9.40 10.47 7.78
CA ASN A 28 10.28 9.46 8.36
C ASN A 28 11.64 10.05 8.75
N ALA A 29 12.20 10.95 7.95
CA ALA A 29 13.44 11.64 8.31
C ALA A 29 13.29 12.56 9.53
N LYS A 30 12.11 13.20 9.70
CA LYS A 30 11.86 14.15 10.81
C LYS A 30 11.36 13.50 12.11
N HIS A 31 10.56 12.44 11.99
CA HIS A 31 9.81 11.84 13.10
C HIS A 31 10.02 10.33 13.25
N GLY A 32 10.84 9.73 12.37
CA GLY A 32 11.12 8.30 12.38
C GLY A 32 12.09 7.87 13.48
N PRO A 33 12.37 6.56 13.57
CA PRO A 33 12.03 5.55 12.56
C PRO A 33 10.59 5.04 12.67
N PHE A 34 9.87 5.01 11.54
CA PHE A 34 8.61 4.28 11.40
C PHE A 34 8.88 2.85 10.93
N ALA A 35 8.04 1.92 11.36
CA ALA A 35 8.16 0.50 11.03
C ALA A 35 7.59 0.17 9.63
N PHE A 36 6.43 0.73 9.29
CA PHE A 36 5.73 0.50 8.02
C PHE A 36 4.71 1.60 7.72
N LEU A 37 4.25 1.65 6.48
CA LEU A 37 3.18 2.50 5.97
C LEU A 37 1.97 1.64 5.55
N LEU A 38 0.78 1.98 6.00
CA LEU A 38 -0.48 1.38 5.54
C LEU A 38 -1.19 2.36 4.61
N CYS A 39 -1.53 1.94 3.40
CA CYS A 39 -2.33 2.72 2.47
C CYS A 39 -3.75 2.14 2.39
N VAL A 40 -4.71 2.93 2.86
CA VAL A 40 -6.14 2.62 2.93
C VAL A 40 -6.89 3.55 1.97
N GLY A 41 -7.65 2.99 1.04
CA GLY A 41 -8.38 3.76 0.02
C GLY A 41 -7.67 3.73 -1.33
N ASP A 42 -8.01 4.68 -2.21
CA ASP A 42 -7.64 4.66 -3.62
C ASP A 42 -6.16 5.09 -3.79
N PHE A 43 -5.27 4.12 -3.57
CA PHE A 43 -3.83 4.32 -3.59
C PHE A 43 -3.31 4.55 -5.02
N LEU A 44 -3.84 3.79 -5.97
CA LEU A 44 -3.35 3.67 -7.35
C LEU A 44 -4.09 4.56 -8.35
N GLY A 45 -5.21 5.16 -7.97
CA GLY A 45 -6.01 6.01 -8.85
C GLY A 45 -6.79 5.18 -9.87
N ALA A 46 -6.90 5.71 -11.09
CA ALA A 46 -7.51 4.98 -12.20
C ALA A 46 -6.63 3.78 -12.63
N ALA A 47 -7.26 2.65 -13.00
CA ALA A 47 -6.57 1.42 -13.39
C ALA A 47 -5.64 1.59 -14.60
N ASP A 48 -5.90 2.56 -15.48
CA ASP A 48 -5.00 2.91 -16.59
C ASP A 48 -3.75 3.68 -16.14
N ALA A 49 -3.84 4.42 -15.03
CA ALA A 49 -2.77 5.25 -14.49
C ALA A 49 -1.91 4.52 -13.46
N SER A 50 -2.45 3.49 -12.81
CA SER A 50 -1.79 2.71 -11.77
C SER A 50 -0.56 1.96 -12.27
N ALA A 51 -0.64 1.35 -13.45
CA ALA A 51 0.49 0.65 -14.08
C ALA A 51 1.63 1.62 -14.40
N ALA A 52 1.30 2.83 -14.87
CA ALA A 52 2.28 3.88 -15.12
C ALA A 52 2.89 4.42 -13.81
N ALA A 53 2.07 4.56 -12.76
CA ALA A 53 2.54 4.99 -11.45
C ALA A 53 3.45 3.94 -10.79
N LEU A 54 3.18 2.64 -10.99
CA LEU A 54 3.97 1.53 -10.46
C LEU A 54 5.19 1.18 -11.30
N ALA A 55 5.19 1.49 -12.60
CA ALA A 55 6.31 1.21 -13.51
C ALA A 55 7.70 1.61 -12.97
N PRO A 56 7.93 2.83 -12.44
CA PRO A 56 9.23 3.19 -11.90
C PRO A 56 9.61 2.40 -10.64
N TYR A 57 8.64 1.96 -9.83
CA TYR A 57 8.91 1.13 -8.65
C TYR A 57 9.20 -0.33 -9.03
N LEU A 58 8.52 -0.85 -10.05
CA LEU A 58 8.77 -2.17 -10.62
C LEU A 58 10.14 -2.26 -11.30
N SER A 59 10.53 -1.21 -12.03
CA SER A 59 11.85 -1.13 -12.68
C SER A 59 12.99 -0.80 -11.70
N GLY A 60 12.68 -0.36 -10.47
CA GLY A 60 13.66 0.04 -9.46
C GLY A 60 14.24 1.45 -9.66
N ASP A 61 13.63 2.26 -10.54
CA ASP A 61 13.97 3.67 -10.73
C ASP A 61 13.50 4.53 -9.54
N ALA A 62 12.34 4.17 -8.96
CA ALA A 62 11.81 4.77 -7.75
C ALA A 62 11.92 3.82 -6.55
N ALA A 63 12.51 4.30 -5.46
CA ALA A 63 12.63 3.56 -4.21
C ALA A 63 11.54 3.95 -3.22
N VAL A 64 10.90 2.96 -2.62
CA VAL A 64 9.97 3.15 -1.53
C VAL A 64 10.77 3.36 -0.23
N PRO A 65 10.57 4.47 0.51
CA PRO A 65 11.38 4.78 1.68
C PRO A 65 11.06 3.91 2.91
N LEU A 66 9.91 3.24 2.92
CA LEU A 66 9.40 2.43 4.02
C LEU A 66 8.56 1.25 3.50
N PRO A 67 8.54 0.09 4.17
CA PRO A 67 7.65 -1.02 3.82
C PRO A 67 6.20 -0.53 3.76
N THR A 68 5.60 -0.58 2.58
CA THR A 68 4.28 -0.03 2.31
C THR A 68 3.31 -1.15 1.99
N TYR A 69 2.23 -1.21 2.74
CA TYR A 69 1.17 -2.19 2.56
C TYR A 69 -0.07 -1.52 1.99
N VAL A 70 -0.56 -2.02 0.86
CA VAL A 70 -1.68 -1.44 0.14
C VAL A 70 -2.86 -2.41 0.14
N LEU A 71 -4.06 -1.84 0.16
CA LEU A 71 -5.32 -2.57 0.05
C LEU A 71 -5.97 -2.32 -1.29
N ALA A 72 -6.75 -3.29 -1.78
CA ALA A 72 -7.57 -3.06 -2.95
C ALA A 72 -8.64 -2.04 -2.59
N SER A 73 -8.76 -0.96 -3.35
CA SER A 73 -9.77 0.06 -3.08
C SER A 73 -11.06 -0.12 -3.88
N ARG A 74 -11.02 -0.92 -4.97
CA ARG A 74 -12.11 -0.98 -5.93
C ARG A 74 -12.69 -2.39 -6.05
N PRO A 75 -13.90 -2.64 -5.54
CA PRO A 75 -14.58 -3.90 -5.79
C PRO A 75 -15.05 -3.95 -7.25
N GLY A 76 -14.46 -4.85 -8.05
CA GLY A 76 -14.94 -5.16 -9.41
C GLY A 76 -14.10 -4.61 -10.56
N GLU A 77 -13.10 -3.76 -10.30
CA GLU A 77 -12.15 -3.31 -11.34
C GLU A 77 -10.78 -3.89 -10.99
N PRO A 78 -10.41 -5.06 -11.56
CA PRO A 78 -9.12 -5.65 -11.33
C PRO A 78 -8.08 -4.76 -11.99
N ASP A 79 -7.45 -3.92 -11.18
CA ASP A 79 -6.28 -3.18 -11.60
C ASP A 79 -5.23 -4.20 -12.11
N PRO A 80 -4.72 -4.05 -13.34
CA PRO A 80 -3.85 -5.05 -13.94
C PRO A 80 -2.58 -5.28 -13.11
N ALA A 81 -2.10 -4.26 -12.38
CA ALA A 81 -0.94 -4.41 -11.52
C ALA A 81 -1.25 -5.20 -10.23
N LEU A 82 -2.41 -4.94 -9.61
CA LEU A 82 -2.88 -5.71 -8.44
C LEU A 82 -3.26 -7.14 -8.82
N ALA A 83 -3.84 -7.33 -10.01
CA ALA A 83 -4.17 -8.64 -10.55
C ALA A 83 -2.91 -9.46 -10.88
N ALA A 84 -1.86 -8.81 -11.38
CA ALA A 84 -0.57 -9.44 -11.64
C ALA A 84 0.15 -9.89 -10.35
N ALA A 85 0.09 -9.09 -9.27
CA ALA A 85 0.67 -9.48 -7.99
C ALA A 85 -0.13 -10.56 -7.26
N GLY A 86 -1.46 -10.51 -7.35
CA GLY A 86 -2.35 -11.41 -6.62
C GLY A 86 -2.46 -11.07 -5.11
N PRO A 87 -3.48 -11.59 -4.42
CA PRO A 87 -3.71 -11.28 -3.00
C PRO A 87 -2.55 -11.75 -2.12
N GLY A 88 -1.96 -10.86 -1.33
CA GLY A 88 -0.78 -11.15 -0.51
C GLY A 88 0.55 -11.08 -1.26
N GLY A 89 0.54 -10.65 -2.53
CA GLY A 89 1.73 -10.54 -3.36
C GLY A 89 2.53 -9.26 -3.11
N GLU A 90 3.82 -9.30 -3.48
CA GLU A 90 4.65 -8.10 -3.55
C GLU A 90 4.46 -7.46 -4.94
N LEU A 91 4.07 -6.18 -4.96
CA LEU A 91 3.93 -5.41 -6.20
C LEU A 91 5.30 -4.91 -6.67
N ALA A 92 6.13 -4.43 -5.74
CA ALA A 92 7.44 -3.85 -6.01
C ALA A 92 8.31 -3.97 -4.73
N PRO A 93 9.62 -3.71 -4.79
CA PRO A 93 10.48 -3.82 -3.61
C PRO A 93 9.98 -2.90 -2.49
N GLN A 94 9.69 -3.47 -1.31
CA GLN A 94 9.05 -2.78 -0.17
C GLN A 94 7.60 -2.31 -0.40
N LEU A 95 6.90 -2.81 -1.41
CA LEU A 95 5.50 -2.53 -1.68
C LEU A 95 4.69 -3.83 -1.75
N PHE A 96 3.85 -4.04 -0.76
CA PHE A 96 3.10 -5.27 -0.56
C PHE A 96 1.61 -5.04 -0.75
N TYR A 97 0.98 -5.89 -1.54
CA TYR A 97 -0.47 -5.92 -1.68
C TYR A 97 -1.07 -6.95 -0.74
N LEU A 98 -1.85 -6.48 0.24
CA LEU A 98 -2.45 -7.36 1.26
C LEU A 98 -3.64 -8.17 0.74
N GLY A 99 -4.34 -7.70 -0.30
CA GLY A 99 -5.53 -8.37 -0.83
C GLY A 99 -6.85 -7.71 -0.41
N SER A 100 -7.92 -8.49 -0.51
CA SER A 100 -9.29 -8.06 -0.22
C SER A 100 -9.66 -8.14 1.26
N ALA A 101 -9.26 -9.18 1.97
CA ALA A 101 -9.51 -9.30 3.40
C ALA A 101 -8.51 -10.25 4.04
N GLY A 102 -8.14 -10.00 5.29
CA GLY A 102 -7.22 -10.86 6.02
C GLY A 102 -6.66 -10.22 7.29
N VAL A 103 -5.65 -10.87 7.85
CA VAL A 103 -4.89 -10.37 8.99
C VAL A 103 -3.40 -10.44 8.66
N ALA A 104 -2.73 -9.30 8.70
CA ALA A 104 -1.29 -9.19 8.52
C ALA A 104 -0.62 -9.02 9.87
N GLU A 105 0.50 -9.71 10.10
CA GLU A 105 1.30 -9.53 11.30
C GLU A 105 2.51 -8.62 10.98
N LEU A 106 2.46 -7.37 11.46
CA LEU A 106 3.41 -6.31 11.13
C LEU A 106 4.12 -5.83 12.39
N SER A 107 5.43 -6.06 12.49
CA SER A 107 6.26 -5.64 13.64
C SER A 107 5.67 -6.02 15.00
N GLY A 108 5.10 -7.23 15.12
CA GLY A 108 4.46 -7.73 16.33
C GLY A 108 3.03 -7.24 16.58
N LEU A 109 2.45 -6.47 15.65
CA LEU A 109 1.05 -6.05 15.66
C LEU A 109 0.24 -6.91 14.70
N ARG A 110 -0.96 -7.33 15.11
CA ARG A 110 -1.93 -7.97 14.21
C ARG A 110 -2.85 -6.91 13.63
N VAL A 111 -2.73 -6.68 12.34
CA VAL A 111 -3.51 -5.70 11.58
C VAL A 111 -4.53 -6.46 10.75
N ALA A 112 -5.79 -6.40 11.17
CA ALA A 112 -6.90 -6.88 10.34
C ALA A 112 -7.20 -5.85 9.25
N TYR A 113 -7.36 -6.32 8.03
CA TYR A 113 -7.70 -5.49 6.89
C TYR A 113 -8.91 -6.03 6.15
N LEU A 114 -9.74 -5.11 5.69
CA LEU A 114 -10.92 -5.37 4.90
C LEU A 114 -11.01 -4.29 3.83
N SER A 115 -10.75 -4.68 2.59
CA SER A 115 -11.14 -3.92 1.42
C SER A 115 -12.66 -3.85 1.38
N GLY A 116 -13.20 -2.68 1.07
CA GLY A 116 -14.63 -2.47 0.86
C GLY A 116 -15.12 -3.24 -0.36
N GLY A 117 -15.32 -4.53 -0.20
CA GLY A 117 -16.10 -5.36 -1.09
C GLY A 117 -17.55 -4.95 -0.94
N GLY A 118 -18.08 -4.20 -1.92
CA GLY A 118 -19.53 -4.15 -2.10
C GLY A 118 -20.01 -5.59 -2.17
N GLY A 119 -20.70 -6.04 -1.12
CA GLY A 119 -21.34 -7.34 -1.10
C GLY A 119 -22.32 -7.41 -2.24
N GLY A 120 -21.90 -8.00 -3.35
CA GLY A 120 -22.81 -8.64 -4.28
C GLY A 120 -23.43 -9.81 -3.53
N CYS A 121 -24.55 -9.57 -2.87
CA CYS A 121 -25.54 -10.62 -2.66
C CYS A 121 -25.97 -11.08 -4.05
N SER A 122 -25.42 -12.21 -4.49
CA SER A 122 -26.01 -13.06 -5.51
C SER A 122 -26.76 -14.18 -4.80
#